data_AF-A0AAX2SA73-F1
#
_entry.id   AF-A0AAX2SA73-F1
#
_cell.length_a   1.000
_cell.length_b   1.000
_cell.length_c   1.000
_cell.angle_alpha   90.00
_cell.angle_beta   90.00
_cell.angle_gamma   90.00
#
_symmetry.space_group_name_H-M   'P 1'
#
loop_
_entity.id
_entity.type
_entity.pdbx_description
1 polymer ?
#
loop_
_entity_poly.entity_id
_entity_poly.type
_entity_poly.pdbx_seq_one_letter_code
_entity_poly.pdbx_strand_id
1 'polypeptide(L)'
;MSNEYEELAEAIERGEFVADPSSVLQGEAAAEEGRRMLREATGTDDLDELTRMLASRRGDGAEDWPEVQAQVSQDLKDRLEALARREQRSESDIVREALTRFLRAAQHPIDEERP
;
A
#
# COMPACT_ATOMS: atom_id res chain seq x y z
N MET A 1 6.76 -18.91 5.92
CA MET A 1 7.21 -18.00 4.85
C MET A 1 8.55 -17.48 5.34
N SER A 2 9.65 -17.84 4.68
CA SER A 2 10.95 -17.27 5.07
C SER A 2 10.90 -15.78 4.76
N ASN A 3 11.19 -14.97 5.76
CA ASN A 3 11.25 -13.53 5.62
C ASN A 3 12.63 -13.27 5.01
N GLU A 4 12.70 -13.11 3.69
CA GLU A 4 13.95 -12.84 2.97
C GLU A 4 14.73 -11.66 3.59
N TYR A 5 14.00 -10.75 4.26
CA TYR A 5 14.56 -9.66 5.04
C TYR A 5 15.23 -10.08 6.36
N GLU A 6 14.76 -11.12 7.05
CA GLU A 6 15.43 -11.67 8.25
C GLU A 6 16.71 -12.43 7.87
N GLU A 7 16.69 -13.23 6.79
CA GLU A 7 17.91 -13.89 6.29
C GLU A 7 18.98 -12.87 5.88
N LEU A 8 18.57 -11.77 5.24
CA LEU A 8 19.47 -10.67 4.89
C LEU A 8 20.01 -9.96 6.14
N ALA A 9 19.17 -9.69 7.13
CA ALA A 9 19.59 -9.07 8.38
C ALA A 9 20.63 -9.94 9.12
N GLU A 10 20.36 -11.24 9.25
CA GLU A 10 21.29 -12.19 9.87
C GLU A 10 22.63 -12.28 9.10
N ALA A 11 22.62 -12.21 7.77
CA ALA A 11 23.84 -12.20 6.97
C ALA A 11 24.66 -10.91 7.15
N ILE A 12 24.00 -9.76 7.32
CA ILE A 12 24.66 -8.49 7.64
C ILE A 12 25.27 -8.54 9.05
N GLU A 13 24.53 -9.04 10.05
CA GLU A 13 25.03 -9.17 11.43
C GLU A 13 26.22 -10.13 11.54
N ARG A 14 26.23 -11.19 10.73
CA ARG A 14 27.37 -12.12 10.61
C ARG A 14 28.55 -11.53 9.86
N GLY A 15 28.44 -10.30 9.34
CA GLY A 15 29.50 -9.59 8.63
C GLY A 15 29.81 -10.15 7.24
N GLU A 16 28.87 -10.90 6.66
CA GLU A 16 29.03 -11.48 5.31
C GLU A 16 28.99 -10.41 4.22
N PHE A 17 28.47 -9.22 4.55
CA PHE A 17 28.52 -8.03 3.72
C PHE A 17 29.47 -7.01 4.35
N VAL A 18 30.60 -6.77 3.68
CA VAL A 18 31.53 -5.69 4.03
C VAL A 18 31.34 -4.58 3.00
N ALA A 19 30.93 -3.39 3.46
CA ALA A 19 30.87 -2.23 2.59
C ALA A 19 32.27 -1.94 2.03
N ASP A 20 32.37 -1.71 0.71
CA ASP A 20 33.63 -1.29 0.10
C ASP A 20 34.06 0.04 0.75
N PRO A 21 35.23 0.11 1.42
CA PRO A 21 35.67 1.33 2.10
C PRO A 21 35.80 2.52 1.16
N SER A 22 36.03 2.28 -0.13
CA SER A 22 36.11 3.31 -1.17
C SER A 22 34.73 3.82 -1.63
N SER A 23 33.65 3.11 -1.29
CA SER A 23 32.27 3.52 -1.56
C SER A 23 31.58 4.16 -0.34
N VAL A 24 32.24 4.22 0.82
CA VAL A 24 31.67 4.85 2.02
C VAL A 24 31.90 6.35 1.97
N LEU A 25 30.97 7.06 1.35
CA LEU A 25 30.91 8.52 1.46
C LEU A 25 30.41 8.92 2.84
N GLN A 26 31.01 9.95 3.43
CA GLN A 26 30.59 10.51 4.71
C GLN A 26 30.49 12.03 4.64
N GLY A 27 29.69 12.61 5.54
CA GLY A 27 29.55 14.05 5.67
C GLY A 27 29.04 14.70 4.38
N GLU A 28 29.72 15.78 3.96
CA GLU A 28 29.31 16.59 2.81
C GLU A 28 29.32 15.80 1.49
N ALA A 29 30.30 14.91 1.30
CA ALA A 29 30.38 14.07 0.10
C ALA A 29 29.20 13.09 0.01
N ALA A 30 28.73 12.56 1.15
CA ALA A 30 27.52 11.72 1.19
C ALA A 30 26.26 12.52 0.89
N ALA A 31 26.19 13.76 1.40
CA ALA A 31 25.05 14.63 1.16
C ALA A 31 24.96 15.05 -0.31
N GLU A 32 26.09 15.39 -0.94
CA GLU A 32 26.15 15.74 -2.36
C GLU A 32 25.75 14.56 -3.26
N GLU A 33 26.28 13.37 -2.96
CA GLU A 33 25.92 12.16 -3.68
C GLU A 33 24.44 11.80 -3.50
N GLY A 34 23.91 11.90 -2.27
CA GLY A 34 22.48 11.67 -2.01
C GLY A 34 21.59 12.63 -2.81
N ARG A 35 21.95 13.92 -2.88
CA ARG A 35 21.25 14.91 -3.72
C ARG A 35 21.34 14.57 -5.20
N ARG A 36 22.50 14.11 -5.68
CA ARG A 36 22.67 13.64 -7.07
C ARG A 36 21.73 12.48 -7.37
N MET A 37 21.72 11.45 -6.53
CA MET A 37 20.83 10.28 -6.69
C MET A 37 19.35 10.68 -6.68
N LEU A 38 18.95 11.59 -5.79
CA LEU A 38 17.57 12.09 -5.74
C LEU A 38 17.19 12.78 -7.05
N ARG A 39 18.02 13.72 -7.54
CA ARG A 39 17.78 14.36 -8.85
C ARG A 39 17.72 13.37 -10.00
N GLU A 40 18.59 12.37 -10.03
CA GLU A 40 18.58 11.34 -11.08
C GLU A 40 17.29 10.50 -11.05
N ALA A 41 16.78 10.18 -9.86
CA ALA A 41 15.60 9.33 -9.70
C ALA A 41 14.27 10.08 -9.82
N THR A 42 14.18 11.33 -9.36
CA THR A 42 12.91 12.07 -9.25
C THR A 42 12.91 13.39 -10.03
N GLY A 43 14.06 13.83 -10.54
CA GLY A 43 14.23 15.14 -11.19
C GLY A 43 14.49 16.29 -10.23
N THR A 44 14.43 16.08 -8.91
CA THR A 44 14.60 17.11 -7.88
C THR A 44 15.31 16.56 -6.63
N ASP A 45 16.07 17.41 -5.94
CA ASP A 45 16.56 17.15 -4.58
C ASP A 45 15.96 18.08 -3.53
N ASP A 46 14.92 18.85 -3.91
CA ASP A 46 14.17 19.68 -2.97
C ASP A 46 13.32 18.81 -2.04
N LEU A 47 13.52 18.95 -0.74
CA LEU A 47 12.88 18.10 0.26
C LEU A 47 11.35 18.26 0.26
N ASP A 48 10.84 19.47 0.06
CA ASP A 48 9.39 19.74 0.08
C ASP A 48 8.71 19.20 -1.17
N GLU A 49 9.38 19.28 -2.32
CA GLU A 49 8.95 18.67 -3.57
C GLU A 49 9.00 17.15 -3.48
N LEU A 50 10.08 16.57 -2.96
CA LEU A 50 10.20 15.13 -2.71
C LEU A 50 9.10 14.63 -1.75
N THR A 51 8.82 15.40 -0.69
CA THR A 51 7.75 15.08 0.27
C THR A 51 6.38 15.11 -0.41
N ARG A 52 6.11 16.11 -1.25
CA ARG A 52 4.88 16.18 -2.07
C ARG A 52 4.79 15.04 -3.07
N MET A 53 5.87 14.70 -3.76
CA MET A 53 5.92 13.58 -4.71
C MET A 53 5.68 12.24 -4.00
N LEU A 54 6.27 12.04 -2.82
CA LEU A 54 6.04 10.85 -2.00
C LEU A 54 4.61 10.80 -1.47
N ALA A 55 4.04 11.92 -1.03
CA ALA A 55 2.64 12.03 -0.65
C ALA A 55 1.71 11.78 -1.84
N SER A 56 2.05 12.27 -3.04
CA SER A 56 1.27 12.05 -4.27
C SER A 56 1.39 10.63 -4.81
N ARG A 57 2.56 9.98 -4.69
CA ARG A 57 2.78 8.56 -5.07
C ARG A 57 2.12 7.62 -4.07
N ARG A 58 2.14 8.00 -2.81
CA ARG A 58 1.39 7.41 -1.70
C ARG A 58 0.06 8.17 -1.58
N GLY A 59 -0.63 8.36 -2.71
CA GLY A 59 -1.69 9.36 -2.93
C GLY A 59 -2.26 9.96 -1.67
N ASP A 60 -2.10 11.29 -1.50
CA ASP A 60 -2.66 12.11 -0.43
C ASP A 60 -3.95 11.48 0.12
N GLY A 61 -3.82 10.70 1.20
CA GLY A 61 -4.88 9.78 1.60
C GLY A 61 -4.43 8.35 1.89
N ALA A 62 -3.43 8.17 2.76
CA ALA A 62 -3.71 7.25 3.87
C ALA A 62 -4.81 7.91 4.73
N GLU A 63 -6.00 8.09 4.16
CA GLU A 63 -7.21 8.26 4.94
C GLU A 63 -7.20 7.05 5.87
N ASP A 64 -7.38 7.32 7.15
CA ASP A 64 -7.64 6.29 8.14
C ASP A 64 -9.00 5.69 7.77
N TRP A 65 -8.99 4.78 6.77
CA TRP A 65 -10.19 4.15 6.27
C TRP A 65 -10.73 3.31 7.42
N PRO A 66 -11.90 3.65 7.99
CA PRO A 66 -12.43 2.91 9.12
C PRO A 66 -12.58 1.43 8.74
N GLU A 67 -12.00 0.55 9.56
CA GLU A 67 -12.04 -0.88 9.32
C GLU A 67 -13.37 -1.47 9.78
N VAL A 68 -13.98 -2.33 8.95
CA VAL A 68 -15.17 -3.10 9.30
C VAL A 68 -14.76 -4.55 9.46
N GLN A 69 -14.81 -5.05 10.69
CA GLN A 69 -14.57 -6.45 11.01
C GLN A 69 -15.91 -7.18 11.16
N ALA A 70 -16.09 -8.26 10.39
CA ALA A 70 -17.30 -9.07 10.43
C ALA A 70 -16.95 -10.57 10.40
N GLN A 71 -17.61 -11.34 11.25
CA GLN A 71 -17.56 -12.79 11.17
C GLN A 71 -18.50 -13.26 10.06
N VAL A 72 -17.99 -14.06 9.14
CA VAL A 72 -18.72 -14.61 8.00
C VAL A 72 -18.53 -16.12 7.93
N SER A 73 -19.44 -16.83 7.24
CA SER A 73 -19.24 -18.25 6.97
C SER A 73 -18.06 -18.46 6.01
N GLN A 74 -17.39 -19.61 6.13
CA GLN A 74 -16.27 -19.96 5.25
C GLN A 74 -16.72 -20.01 3.78
N ASP A 75 -17.89 -20.59 3.49
CA ASP A 75 -18.46 -20.64 2.13
C ASP A 75 -18.63 -19.23 1.51
N LEU A 76 -19.01 -18.23 2.31
CA LEU A 76 -19.10 -16.85 1.82
C LEU A 76 -17.72 -16.27 1.51
N LYS A 77 -16.72 -16.55 2.35
CA LYS A 77 -15.33 -16.13 2.13
C LYS A 77 -14.76 -16.75 0.87
N ASP A 78 -14.97 -18.05 0.66
CA ASP A 78 -14.48 -18.77 -0.52
C ASP A 78 -15.10 -18.23 -1.82
N ARG A 79 -16.40 -17.91 -1.79
CA ARG A 79 -17.10 -17.29 -2.93
C ARG A 79 -16.59 -15.89 -3.24
N LEU A 80 -16.30 -15.09 -2.21
CA LEU A 80 -15.73 -13.76 -2.36
C LEU A 80 -14.33 -13.84 -2.98
N GLU A 81 -13.48 -14.76 -2.53
CA GLU A 81 -12.15 -14.95 -3.08
C GLU A 81 -12.20 -15.41 -4.56
N ALA A 82 -13.09 -16.35 -4.89
CA ALA A 82 -13.29 -16.80 -6.26
C ALA A 82 -13.77 -15.65 -7.18
N LEU A 83 -14.64 -14.79 -6.67
CA LEU A 83 -15.13 -13.60 -7.36
C LEU A 83 -14.00 -12.58 -7.59
N ALA A 84 -13.20 -12.29 -6.56
CA ALA A 84 -12.06 -11.39 -6.62
C ALA A 84 -11.05 -11.82 -7.69
N ARG A 85 -10.70 -13.12 -7.71
CA ARG A 85 -9.80 -13.70 -8.72
C ARG A 85 -10.37 -13.57 -10.14
N ARG A 86 -11.65 -13.88 -10.33
CA ARG A 86 -12.31 -13.80 -11.65
C ARG A 86 -12.30 -12.37 -12.20
N GLU A 87 -12.58 -11.40 -11.36
CA GLU A 87 -12.72 -10.00 -11.77
C GLU A 87 -11.41 -9.21 -11.73
N GLN A 88 -10.32 -9.81 -11.23
CA GLN A 88 -9.02 -9.16 -11.02
C GLN A 88 -9.14 -7.90 -10.15
N ARG A 89 -9.95 -8.00 -9.10
CA ARG A 89 -10.26 -6.93 -8.14
C ARG A 89 -9.95 -7.37 -6.73
N SER A 90 -9.71 -6.42 -5.83
CA SER A 90 -9.54 -6.75 -4.41
C SER A 90 -10.88 -7.15 -3.77
N GLU A 91 -10.83 -8.02 -2.77
CA GLU A 91 -12.02 -8.38 -2.00
C GLU A 91 -12.65 -7.15 -1.32
N SER A 92 -11.82 -6.23 -0.82
CA SER A 92 -12.26 -4.98 -0.19
C SER A 92 -13.04 -4.09 -1.15
N ASP A 93 -12.62 -3.99 -2.42
CA ASP A 93 -13.36 -3.21 -3.43
C ASP A 93 -14.72 -3.83 -3.73
N ILE A 94 -14.77 -5.16 -3.83
CA ILE A 94 -16.01 -5.90 -4.08
C ILE A 94 -16.96 -5.72 -2.90
N VAL A 95 -16.47 -5.86 -1.66
CA VAL A 95 -17.28 -5.68 -0.44
C VAL A 95 -17.78 -4.24 -0.33
N ARG A 96 -16.93 -3.24 -0.59
CA ARG A 96 -17.30 -1.83 -0.55
C ARG A 96 -18.39 -1.51 -1.57
N GLU A 97 -18.27 -2.02 -2.79
CA GLU A 97 -19.27 -1.85 -3.84
C GLU A 97 -20.60 -2.54 -3.48
N ALA A 98 -20.54 -3.78 -2.98
CA ALA A 98 -21.70 -4.53 -2.56
C ALA A 98 -22.45 -3.84 -1.40
N LEU A 99 -21.73 -3.39 -0.38
CA LEU A 99 -22.28 -2.62 0.74
C LEU A 99 -22.89 -1.30 0.27
N THR A 100 -22.23 -0.57 -0.64
CA THR A 100 -22.76 0.67 -1.22
C THR A 100 -24.08 0.43 -1.94
N ARG A 101 -24.17 -0.62 -2.76
CA ARG A 101 -25.40 -1.01 -3.47
C ARG A 101 -26.51 -1.39 -2.50
N PHE A 102 -26.19 -2.20 -1.50
CA PHE A 102 -27.15 -2.63 -0.48
C PHE A 102 -27.71 -1.43 0.30
N LEU A 103 -26.84 -0.54 0.78
CA LEU A 103 -27.26 0.64 1.55
C LEU A 103 -28.08 1.62 0.71
N ARG A 104 -27.79 1.78 -0.58
CA ARG A 104 -28.62 2.59 -1.50
C ARG A 104 -30.02 2.00 -1.67
N ALA A 105 -30.10 0.69 -1.87
CA ALA A 105 -31.39 -0.01 -1.98
C ALA A 105 -32.20 0.03 -0.68
N ALA A 106 -31.53 -0.06 0.48
CA ALA A 106 -32.18 0.02 1.78
C ALA A 106 -32.66 1.44 2.16
N GLN A 107 -32.01 2.49 1.64
CA GLN A 107 -32.37 3.90 1.88
C GLN A 107 -33.51 4.40 0.98
N HIS A 108 -33.75 3.75 -0.14
CA HIS A 108 -34.93 3.95 -0.97
C HIS A 108 -35.85 2.73 -0.84
N PRO A 109 -36.60 2.61 0.27
CA PRO A 109 -37.74 1.70 0.28
C PRO A 109 -38.65 2.15 -0.86
N ILE A 110 -39.00 1.20 -1.73
CA ILE A 110 -39.88 1.38 -2.85
C ILE A 110 -41.18 2.04 -2.34
N ASP A 111 -41.37 3.33 -2.65
CA ASP A 111 -42.66 3.99 -2.68
C ASP A 111 -43.43 3.41 -3.89
N GLU A 112 -43.85 2.15 -3.82
CA GLU A 112 -44.84 1.60 -4.76
C GLU A 112 -45.87 0.74 -4.01
N GLU A 113 -47.03 1.39 -3.85
CA GLU A 113 -48.36 0.86 -4.16
C GLU A 113 -48.92 -0.25 -3.27
N ARG A 114 -49.78 0.16 -2.33
CA ARG A 114 -50.99 -0.59 -2.02
C ARG A 114 -52.15 -0.08 -2.89
N PRO A 115 -52.93 -0.99 -3.52
CA PRO A 115 -54.20 -0.62 -4.16
C PRO A 115 -55.25 -0.19 -3.14
#